data_AF-A0A8S0W105-F1
#
_entry.id   AF-A0A8S0W105-F1
#
_cell.length_a   1.000
_cell.length_b   1.000
_cell.length_c   1.000
_cell.angle_alpha   90.00
_cell.angle_beta   90.00
_cell.angle_gamma   90.00
#
_symmetry.space_group_name_H-M   'P 1'
#
loop_
_entity.id
_entity.type
_entity.pdbx_description
1 polymer ?
#
loop_
_entity_poly.entity_id
_entity_poly.type
_entity_poly.pdbx_seq_one_letter_code
_entity_poly.pdbx_strand_id
1 'polypeptide(L)'
;MTFRRSWTAITYHPALKNASITLDFNGTAIWVYFINANNAGTGVTTHTLANFTMDDDSPVLYQNVPNMTKLGEDFNALAYSREGLPQGQHRLLISNTGDTDAYMNFDFAVYS
;
A
#
# COMPACT_ATOMS: atom_id res chain seq x y z
N MET A 1 14.63 -10.60 -5.24
CA MET A 1 13.73 -11.72 -4.86
C MET A 1 12.31 -11.14 -4.66
N THR A 2 11.24 -11.91 -4.86
CA THR A 2 9.86 -11.40 -4.71
C THR A 2 9.30 -11.82 -3.36
N PHE A 3 8.78 -10.88 -2.56
CA PHE A 3 8.01 -11.23 -1.35
C PHE A 3 6.64 -11.74 -1.78
N ARG A 4 6.26 -12.94 -1.33
CA ARG A 4 4.90 -13.52 -1.31
C ARG A 4 3.96 -13.05 -2.44
N ARG A 5 3.77 -13.88 -3.47
CA ARG A 5 2.64 -13.80 -4.44
C ARG A 5 1.27 -14.08 -3.79
N SER A 6 0.94 -13.38 -2.71
CA SER A 6 -0.34 -13.44 -2.03
C SER A 6 -0.83 -12.01 -1.82
N TRP A 7 -1.89 -11.63 -2.53
CA TRP A 7 -2.56 -10.35 -2.31
C TRP A 7 -3.17 -10.33 -0.89
N THR A 8 -3.07 -9.20 -0.22
CA THR A 8 -3.69 -8.97 1.10
C THR A 8 -4.43 -7.65 1.05
N ALA A 9 -5.75 -7.71 1.14
CA ALA A 9 -6.61 -6.54 1.17
C ALA A 9 -7.08 -6.24 2.60
N ILE A 10 -7.13 -4.95 2.94
CA ILE A 10 -7.66 -4.43 4.20
C ILE A 10 -8.55 -3.23 3.89
N THR A 11 -9.83 -3.33 4.24
CA THR A 11 -10.71 -2.17 4.32
C THR A 11 -10.54 -1.53 5.70
N TYR A 12 -10.08 -0.29 5.72
CA TYR A 12 -9.96 0.49 6.93
C TYR A 12 -11.15 1.41 7.08
N HIS A 13 -11.65 1.45 8.30
CA HIS A 13 -12.60 2.43 8.79
C HIS A 13 -11.94 3.10 10.01
N PRO A 14 -12.04 4.42 10.21
CA PRO A 14 -11.37 5.14 11.31
C PRO A 14 -11.62 4.53 12.71
N ALA A 15 -12.80 3.94 12.91
CA ALA A 15 -13.16 3.22 14.14
C ALA A 15 -12.29 1.99 14.46
N LEU A 16 -11.63 1.39 13.46
CA LEU A 16 -10.69 0.26 13.64
C LEU A 16 -9.33 0.71 14.23
N LYS A 17 -9.13 2.02 14.37
CA LYS A 17 -7.95 2.71 14.90
C LYS A 17 -6.69 2.49 14.08
N ASN A 18 -6.18 1.27 13.92
CA ASN A 18 -4.92 1.02 13.23
C ASN A 18 -5.02 -0.20 12.29
N ALA A 19 -4.86 0.01 10.98
CA ALA A 19 -4.60 -1.04 10.01
C ALA A 19 -3.21 -0.83 9.40
N SER A 20 -2.37 -1.86 9.45
CA SER A 20 -1.01 -1.79 8.94
C SER A 20 -0.53 -3.11 8.36
N ILE A 21 0.37 -3.03 7.39
CA ILE A 21 1.12 -4.13 6.80
C ILE A 21 2.60 -3.86 7.08
N THR A 22 3.34 -4.88 7.52
CA THR A 22 4.78 -4.79 7.75
C THR A 22 5.49 -5.77 6.83
N LEU A 23 6.54 -5.27 6.17
CA LEU A 23 7.39 -6.03 5.27
C LEU A 23 8.83 -5.91 5.75
N ASP A 24 9.47 -7.04 6.07
CA ASP A 24 10.89 -7.12 6.35
C ASP A 24 11.62 -7.71 5.14
N PHE A 25 12.71 -7.08 4.71
CA PHE A 25 13.51 -7.55 3.59
C PHE A 25 15.00 -7.26 3.79
N ASN A 26 15.85 -8.10 3.21
CA ASN A 26 17.29 -7.84 3.13
C ASN A 26 17.64 -7.43 1.70
N GLY A 27 18.21 -6.25 1.51
CA GLY A 27 18.43 -5.73 0.18
C GLY A 27 18.96 -4.30 0.12
N THR A 28 18.82 -3.70 -1.05
CA THR A 28 19.20 -2.30 -1.36
C THR A 28 18.07 -1.51 -2.02
N ALA A 29 16.96 -2.17 -2.38
CA ALA A 29 15.80 -1.54 -2.99
C ALA A 29 14.51 -2.32 -2.76
N ILE A 30 13.37 -1.63 -2.85
CA ILE A 30 12.02 -2.19 -2.80
C ILE A 30 11.07 -1.40 -3.72
N TRP A 31 10.14 -2.12 -4.36
CA TRP A 31 9.01 -1.58 -5.13
C TRP A 31 7.74 -2.28 -4.64
N VAL A 32 6.72 -1.50 -4.27
CA VAL A 32 5.45 -1.97 -3.73
C VAL A 32 4.32 -1.64 -4.69
N TYR A 33 3.50 -2.65 -4.97
CA TYR A 33 2.39 -2.56 -5.91
C TYR A 33 1.07 -2.82 -5.20
N PHE A 34 0.08 -1.98 -5.51
CA PHE A 34 -1.28 -2.08 -5.02
C PHE A 34 -2.24 -2.44 -6.16
N ILE A 35 -3.41 -2.93 -5.76
CA ILE A 35 -4.61 -2.99 -6.60
C ILE A 35 -5.48 -1.80 -6.23
N ASN A 36 -5.69 -0.86 -7.16
CA ASN A 36 -6.50 0.32 -6.90
C ASN A 36 -7.95 0.06 -7.31
N ALA A 37 -8.89 0.18 -6.38
CA ALA A 37 -10.31 0.07 -6.72
C ALA A 37 -10.80 1.34 -7.43
N ASN A 38 -11.72 1.17 -8.40
CA ASN A 38 -12.39 2.28 -9.08
C ASN A 38 -13.86 2.36 -8.62
N ASN A 39 -14.83 2.27 -9.54
CA ASN A 39 -16.23 2.18 -9.19
C ASN A 39 -16.59 0.73 -8.84
N ALA A 40 -17.03 0.53 -7.59
CA ALA A 40 -17.53 -0.76 -7.06
C ALA A 40 -19.01 -0.69 -6.64
N GLY A 41 -19.73 0.38 -7.01
CA GLY A 41 -21.12 0.63 -6.61
C GLY A 41 -21.27 1.66 -5.49
N THR A 42 -22.51 2.09 -5.29
CA THR A 42 -22.85 3.14 -4.31
C THR A 42 -22.56 2.68 -2.87
N GLY A 43 -21.87 3.51 -2.10
CA GLY A 43 -21.58 3.24 -0.69
C GLY A 43 -20.38 2.32 -0.44
N VAL A 44 -19.62 1.95 -1.48
CA VAL A 44 -18.40 1.16 -1.35
C VAL A 44 -17.18 2.08 -1.29
N THR A 45 -16.34 1.89 -0.27
CA THR A 45 -15.06 2.61 -0.14
C THR A 45 -14.06 2.09 -1.15
N THR A 46 -13.65 2.94 -2.09
CA THR A 46 -12.65 2.60 -3.12
C THR A 46 -11.48 3.57 -3.18
N HIS A 47 -11.51 4.64 -2.37
CA HIS A 47 -10.36 5.52 -2.16
C HIS A 47 -9.26 4.76 -1.41
N THR A 48 -8.02 4.93 -1.85
CA THR A 48 -6.85 4.35 -1.18
C THR A 48 -5.99 5.47 -0.61
N LEU A 49 -5.61 5.31 0.66
CA LEU A 49 -4.77 6.25 1.38
C LEU A 49 -3.85 5.48 2.30
N ALA A 50 -2.54 5.53 2.07
CA ALA A 50 -1.57 4.77 2.83
C ALA A 50 -0.28 5.57 3.03
N ASN A 51 0.34 5.40 4.18
CA ASN A 51 1.65 5.94 4.50
C ASN A 51 2.69 4.84 4.51
N PHE A 52 3.81 5.09 3.84
CA PHE A 52 4.96 4.20 3.72
C PHE A 52 6.10 4.75 4.57
N THR A 53 6.56 3.98 5.54
CA THR A 53 7.63 4.34 6.47
C THR A 53 8.75 3.30 6.38
N MET A 54 9.91 3.71 5.85
CA MET A 54 11.09 2.86 5.69
C MET A 54 12.06 3.07 6.86
N ASP A 55 12.42 2.03 7.60
CA ASP A 55 13.41 2.10 8.70
C ASP A 55 13.23 3.28 9.66
N ASP A 56 11.96 3.59 9.98
CA ASP A 56 11.56 4.71 10.84
C ASP A 56 11.86 6.13 10.28
N ASP A 57 12.10 6.26 8.96
CA ASP A 57 12.12 7.53 8.24
C ASP A 57 10.76 8.26 8.28
N SER A 58 10.73 9.51 7.80
CA SER A 58 9.47 10.24 7.65
C SER A 58 8.50 9.50 6.69
N PRO A 59 7.21 9.36 7.05
CA PRO A 59 6.24 8.67 6.21
C PRO A 59 6.05 9.36 4.85
N VAL A 60 5.93 8.55 3.79
CA VAL A 60 5.58 8.99 2.45
C VAL A 60 4.12 8.62 2.17
N LEU A 61 3.30 9.62 1.85
CA LEU A 61 1.89 9.44 1.56
C LEU A 61 1.68 8.94 0.13
N TYR A 62 0.90 7.89 -0.01
CA TYR A 62 0.29 7.44 -1.25
C TYR A 62 -1.22 7.68 -1.19
N GLN A 63 -1.76 8.24 -2.27
CA GLN A 63 -3.19 8.49 -2.43
C GLN A 63 -3.62 8.09 -3.83
N ASN A 64 -4.66 7.26 -3.91
CA ASN A 64 -5.37 6.98 -5.16
C ASN A 64 -6.83 7.40 -5.05
N VAL A 65 -7.25 8.31 -5.95
CA VAL A 65 -8.65 8.71 -6.10
C VAL A 65 -9.29 7.81 -7.15
N PRO A 66 -10.38 7.09 -6.83
CA PRO A 66 -10.98 6.11 -7.71
C PRO A 66 -11.61 6.79 -8.94
N ASN A 67 -11.47 6.18 -10.11
CA ASN A 67 -12.17 6.63 -11.30
C ASN A 67 -13.62 6.12 -11.27
N MET A 68 -14.56 7.00 -10.92
CA MET A 68 -15.97 6.61 -10.77
C MET A 68 -16.68 6.28 -12.09
N THR A 69 -16.09 6.55 -13.26
CA THR A 69 -16.63 6.13 -14.56
C THR A 69 -16.11 4.78 -15.03
N LYS A 70 -15.12 4.20 -14.33
CA LYS A 70 -14.51 2.91 -14.65
C LYS A 70 -14.92 1.87 -13.62
N LEU A 71 -15.45 0.73 -14.06
CA LEU A 71 -15.77 -0.40 -13.19
C LEU A 71 -14.50 -1.24 -12.92
N GLY A 72 -14.44 -1.83 -11.73
CA GLY A 72 -13.41 -2.80 -11.36
C GLY A 72 -12.13 -2.18 -10.79
N GLU A 73 -11.01 -2.85 -11.00
CA GLU A 73 -9.76 -2.59 -10.31
C GLU A 73 -8.59 -2.37 -11.28
N ASP A 74 -7.63 -1.55 -10.86
CA ASP A 74 -6.35 -1.32 -11.53
C ASP A 74 -5.24 -2.10 -10.82
N PHE A 75 -4.76 -3.14 -11.48
CA PHE A 75 -3.69 -4.02 -10.98
C PHE A 75 -2.30 -3.45 -11.26
N ASN A 76 -1.30 -3.90 -10.49
CA ASN A 76 0.11 -3.52 -10.66
C ASN A 76 0.36 -2.00 -10.54
N ALA A 77 -0.43 -1.27 -9.75
CA ALA A 77 -0.21 0.15 -9.53
C ALA A 77 1.00 0.34 -8.59
N LEU A 78 2.08 0.97 -9.07
CA LEU A 78 3.24 1.27 -8.23
C LEU A 78 2.85 2.31 -7.16
N ALA A 79 2.75 1.86 -5.92
CA ALA A 79 2.34 2.68 -4.80
C ALA A 79 3.52 3.35 -4.08
N TYR A 80 4.66 2.64 -4.03
CA TYR A 80 5.87 3.12 -3.38
C TYR A 80 7.11 2.47 -3.99
N SER A 81 8.21 3.20 -4.03
CA SER A 81 9.53 2.63 -4.29
C SER A 81 10.61 3.35 -3.49
N ARG A 82 11.66 2.60 -3.15
CA ARG A 82 12.88 3.14 -2.55
C ARG A 82 14.06 2.34 -3.04
N GLU A 83 15.07 3.04 -3.54
CA GLU A 83 16.31 2.47 -4.06
C GLU A 83 17.50 3.12 -3.35
N GLY A 84 18.69 2.52 -3.50
CA GLY A 84 19.93 3.07 -2.91
C GLY A 84 20.01 2.93 -1.39
N LEU A 85 19.27 1.98 -0.81
CA LEU A 85 19.42 1.62 0.60
C LEU A 85 20.78 0.92 0.82
N PRO A 86 21.44 1.13 1.98
CA PRO A 86 22.63 0.36 2.33
C PRO A 86 22.29 -1.14 2.35
N GLN A 87 23.16 -2.01 1.82
CA GLN A 87 22.90 -3.45 1.87
C GLN A 87 22.67 -3.91 3.32
N GLY A 88 21.47 -4.42 3.61
CA GLY A 88 21.15 -4.86 4.96
C GLY A 88 19.68 -5.24 5.14
N GLN A 89 19.31 -5.50 6.38
CA GLN A 89 17.93 -5.71 6.78
C GLN A 89 17.22 -4.36 6.88
N HIS A 90 16.03 -4.31 6.29
CA HIS A 90 15.16 -3.14 6.24
C HIS A 90 13.74 -3.54 6.60
N ARG A 91 13.00 -2.59 7.17
CA ARG A 91 11.58 -2.73 7.49
C ARG A 91 10.77 -1.62 6.83
N LEU A 92 9.79 -2.02 6.04
CA LEU A 92 8.77 -1.12 5.52
C LEU A 92 7.46 -1.32 6.29
N LEU A 93 6.98 -0.25 6.91
CA LEU A 93 5.65 -0.15 7.50
C LEU A 93 4.72 0.58 6.53
N ILE A 94 3.64 -0.09 6.14
CA ILE A 94 2.53 0.48 5.40
C ILE A 94 1.39 0.64 6.38
N SER A 95 0.89 1.86 6.57
CA SER A 95 -0.16 2.14 7.54
C SER A 95 -1.22 3.05 6.96
N ASN A 96 -2.46 2.86 7.38
CA ASN A 96 -3.47 3.88 7.12
C ASN A 96 -3.34 5.07 8.05
N THR A 97 -3.61 6.23 7.49
CA THR A 97 -3.72 7.47 8.22
C THR A 97 -4.93 8.24 7.75
N GLY A 98 -5.60 8.90 8.68
CA GLY A 98 -6.69 9.82 8.40
C GLY A 98 -7.99 9.41 9.07
N ASP A 99 -8.94 10.34 9.03
CA ASP A 99 -10.26 10.22 9.64
C ASP A 99 -11.32 9.78 8.61
N THR A 100 -10.88 9.21 7.49
CA THR A 100 -11.73 8.78 6.38
C THR A 100 -11.57 7.30 6.10
N ASP A 101 -12.63 6.68 5.60
CA ASP A 101 -12.57 5.31 5.11
C ASP A 101 -11.58 5.19 3.96
N ALA A 102 -10.73 4.17 4.02
CA ALA A 102 -9.71 3.93 3.01
C ALA A 102 -9.59 2.43 2.74
N TYR A 103 -9.43 2.08 1.47
CA TYR A 103 -9.26 0.72 1.02
C TYR A 103 -7.80 0.51 0.61
N MET A 104 -7.04 -0.20 1.43
CA MET A 104 -5.70 -0.66 1.08
C MET A 104 -5.78 -2.07 0.50
N ASN A 105 -5.38 -2.23 -0.76
CA ASN A 105 -5.26 -3.54 -1.36
C ASN A 105 -3.82 -3.75 -1.85
N PHE A 106 -3.02 -4.35 -0.98
CA PHE A 106 -1.64 -4.69 -1.28
C PHE A 106 -1.60 -5.91 -2.20
N ASP A 107 -0.90 -5.78 -3.32
CA ASP A 107 -0.74 -6.87 -4.29
C ASP A 107 0.54 -7.67 -3.99
N PHE A 108 1.69 -7.05 -4.26
CA PHE A 108 3.00 -7.65 -4.03
C PHE A 108 4.09 -6.59 -3.86
N ALA A 109 5.25 -7.04 -3.38
CA ALA A 109 6.46 -6.25 -3.33
C ALA A 109 7.64 -7.02 -3.95
N VAL A 110 8.49 -6.29 -4.65
CA VAL A 110 9.77 -6.79 -5.19
C VAL A 110 10.88 -6.07 -4.46
N TYR A 111 11.93 -6.79 -4.07
CA TYR A 111 13.13 -6.20 -3.47
C TYR A 111 14.38 -6.86 -4.03
N SER A 112 15.50 -6.16 -3.97
CA SER A 112 16.81 -6.64 -4.47
C SER A 112 17.80 -6.84 -3.34
#